data_AF-A0A3N5W8G2-F1
#
_entry.id   AF-A0A3N5W8G2-F1
#
_cell.length_a   1.000
_cell.length_b   1.000
_cell.length_c   1.000
_cell.angle_alpha   90.00
_cell.angle_beta   90.00
_cell.angle_gamma   90.00
#
_symmetry.space_group_name_H-M   'P 1'
#
loop_
_entity.id
_entity.type
_entity.pdbx_description
1 polymer ?
#
loop_
_entity_poly.entity_id
_entity_poly.type
_entity_poly.pdbx_seq_one_letter_code
_entity_poly.pdbx_strand_id
1 'polypeptide(L)'
;MLDINALRTDVQAVAARLADRGYTLDVAQFAALENERKTIQTETQELQARRNALSRQIGQAKGKGKGDDAAPLMAQVNAQAEQLKALETKLDDVQQRLNDFLM
;
A
#
# COMPACT_ATOMS: atom_id res chain seq x y z
N MET A 1 18.94 -8.81 12.82
CA MET A 1 17.97 -8.13 11.94
C MET A 1 18.47 -6.72 11.64
N LEU A 2 18.57 -6.37 10.36
CA LEU A 2 18.94 -5.02 9.93
C LEU A 2 17.86 -4.01 10.31
N ASP A 3 18.25 -2.78 10.66
CA ASP A 3 17.29 -1.71 10.91
C ASP A 3 16.68 -1.24 9.58
N ILE A 4 15.39 -1.51 9.39
CA ILE A 4 14.64 -1.13 8.20
C ILE A 4 14.62 0.40 7.99
N ASN A 5 14.65 1.19 9.07
CA ASN A 5 14.65 2.65 8.97
C ASN A 5 15.99 3.17 8.45
N ALA A 6 17.09 2.53 8.82
CA ALA A 6 18.40 2.84 8.27
C ALA A 6 18.45 2.55 6.76
N LEU A 7 17.91 1.41 6.32
CA LEU A 7 17.84 1.05 4.90
C LEU A 7 16.94 2.00 4.10
N ARG A 8 15.80 2.41 4.67
CA ARG A 8 14.88 3.37 4.03
C ARG A 8 15.48 4.77 3.91
N THR A 9 16.35 5.15 4.85
CA THR A 9 17.00 6.45 4.87
C THR A 9 18.15 6.49 3.86
N ASP A 10 19.06 5.51 3.92
CA ASP A 10 20.20 5.41 3.00
C ASP A 10 20.69 3.96 2.87
N VAL A 11 20.06 3.20 1.97
CA VAL A 11 20.44 1.81 1.68
C VAL A 11 21.88 1.68 1.15
N GLN A 12 22.39 2.71 0.47
CA GLN A 12 23.74 2.67 -0.11
C GLN A 12 24.80 2.78 0.99
N ALA A 13 24.61 3.68 1.95
CA ALA A 13 25.50 3.79 3.11
C ALA A 13 25.50 2.51 3.96
N VAL A 14 24.34 1.86 4.13
CA VAL A 14 24.25 0.57 4.84
C VAL A 14 24.98 -0.54 4.04
N ALA A 15 24.76 -0.62 2.73
CA ALA A 15 25.42 -1.60 1.87
C ALA A 15 26.95 -1.46 1.89
N ALA A 16 27.47 -0.23 1.83
CA ALA A 16 28.91 0.03 1.92
C ALA A 16 29.51 -0.48 3.24
N ARG A 17 28.86 -0.17 4.37
CA ARG A 17 29.30 -0.64 5.70
C ARG A 17 29.25 -2.15 5.87
N LEU A 18 28.32 -2.81 5.19
CA LEU A 18 28.23 -4.27 5.19
C LEU A 18 29.31 -4.89 4.30
N ALA A 19 29.64 -4.26 3.17
CA ALA A 19 30.71 -4.71 2.28
C ALA A 19 32.09 -4.70 2.97
N ASP A 20 32.35 -3.71 3.83
CA ASP A 20 33.56 -3.68 4.68
C ASP A 20 33.69 -4.91 5.59
N ARG A 21 32.58 -5.59 5.88
CA ARG A 21 32.50 -6.82 6.69
C ARG A 21 32.41 -8.09 5.83
N GLY A 22 32.58 -7.97 4.51
CA GLY A 22 32.49 -9.08 3.56
C GLY A 22 31.06 -9.50 3.22
N TYR A 23 30.06 -8.67 3.53
CA TYR A 23 28.67 -8.96 3.20
C TYR A 23 28.16 -8.05 2.08
N THR A 24 27.63 -8.63 1.01
CA THR A 24 27.01 -7.89 -0.10
C THR A 24 25.51 -7.83 0.10
N LEU A 25 24.98 -6.64 0.37
CA LEU A 25 23.54 -6.40 0.44
C LEU A 25 22.95 -6.29 -0.96
N ASP A 26 21.85 -7.01 -1.23
CA ASP A 26 21.08 -6.82 -2.48
C ASP A 26 20.20 -5.57 -2.40
N VAL A 27 20.81 -4.43 -2.73
CA VAL A 27 20.15 -3.12 -2.73
C VAL A 27 19.00 -3.06 -3.74
N ALA A 28 19.13 -3.75 -4.88
CA ALA A 28 18.12 -3.73 -5.93
C ALA A 28 16.85 -4.45 -5.47
N GLN A 29 17.00 -5.61 -4.82
CA GLN A 29 15.90 -6.35 -4.24
C GLN A 29 15.19 -5.54 -3.14
N PHE A 30 15.93 -4.93 -2.22
CA PHE A 30 15.35 -4.07 -1.18
C PHE A 30 14.56 -2.90 -1.80
N ALA A 31 15.15 -2.21 -2.77
CA ALA A 31 14.50 -1.08 -3.44
C ALA A 31 13.21 -1.50 -4.17
N ALA A 32 13.20 -2.67 -4.81
CA ALA A 32 12.01 -3.21 -5.46
C ALA A 32 10.88 -3.48 -4.45
N LEU A 33 11.18 -4.16 -3.34
CA LEU A 33 10.21 -4.46 -2.28
C LEU A 33 9.66 -3.18 -1.63
N GLU A 34 10.53 -2.21 -1.33
CA GLU A 34 10.10 -0.96 -0.70
C GLU A 34 9.28 -0.09 -1.66
N ASN A 35 9.59 -0.10 -2.97
CA ASN A 35 8.76 0.56 -3.98
C ASN A 35 7.38 -0.11 -4.12
N GLU A 36 7.33 -1.45 -4.19
CA GLU A 36 6.08 -2.21 -4.21
C GLU A 36 5.20 -1.87 -2.99
N ARG A 37 5.79 -1.87 -1.79
CA ARG A 37 5.12 -1.49 -0.54
C ARG A 37 4.57 -0.06 -0.58
N LYS A 38 5.35 0.91 -1.09
CA LYS A 38 4.91 2.32 -1.22
C LYS A 38 3.74 2.44 -2.20
N THR A 39 3.84 1.80 -3.36
CA THR A 39 2.78 1.81 -4.37
C THR A 39 1.47 1.27 -3.80
N ILE A 40 1.50 0.10 -3.13
CA ILE A 40 0.31 -0.49 -2.51
C ILE A 40 -0.30 0.46 -1.47
N GLN A 41 0.53 1.11 -0.65
CA GLN A 41 0.03 2.09 0.33
C GLN A 41 -0.63 3.30 -0.32
N THR A 42 -0.03 3.88 -1.36
CA THR A 42 -0.61 5.00 -2.10
C THR A 42 -1.93 4.60 -2.74
N GLU A 43 -1.99 3.46 -3.42
CA GLU A 43 -3.23 2.94 -4.03
C GLU A 43 -4.33 2.71 -2.99
N THR A 44 -3.97 2.17 -1.83
CA THR A 44 -4.91 1.95 -0.71
C THR A 44 -5.49 3.28 -0.21
N GLN A 45 -4.64 4.29 0.01
CA GLN A 45 -5.06 5.61 0.47
C GLN A 45 -5.97 6.30 -0.55
N GLU A 46 -5.63 6.23 -1.85
CA GLU A 46 -6.47 6.77 -2.91
C GLU A 46 -7.83 6.07 -2.97
N LEU A 47 -7.86 4.75 -2.84
CA LEU A 47 -9.09 3.98 -2.89
C LEU A 47 -9.99 4.28 -1.69
N GLN A 48 -9.42 4.40 -0.50
CA GLN A 48 -10.13 4.84 0.70
C GLN A 48 -10.71 6.26 0.54
N ALA A 49 -9.93 7.20 -0.02
CA ALA A 49 -10.39 8.55 -0.29
C ALA A 49 -11.56 8.57 -1.30
N ARG A 50 -11.46 7.80 -2.38
CA ARG A 50 -12.53 7.64 -3.39
C ARG A 50 -13.80 7.05 -2.77
N ARG A 51 -13.68 5.99 -1.97
CA ARG A 51 -14.83 5.37 -1.27
C ARG A 51 -15.52 6.36 -0.33
N ASN A 52 -14.76 7.15 0.41
CA ASN A 52 -15.31 8.17 1.31
C ASN A 52 -16.06 9.26 0.53
N ALA A 53 -15.54 9.70 -0.61
CA ALA A 53 -16.21 10.65 -1.49
C ALA A 53 -17.53 10.08 -2.04
N LEU A 54 -17.52 8.84 -2.53
CA LEU A 54 -18.73 8.14 -3.02
C LEU A 54 -19.78 7.98 -1.93
N SER A 55 -19.37 7.62 -0.71
CA SER A 55 -20.28 7.48 0.43
C SER A 55 -21.02 8.78 0.75
N ARG A 56 -20.33 9.93 0.66
CA ARG A 56 -20.96 11.26 0.81
C ARG A 56 -21.94 11.56 -0.32
N GLN A 57 -21.60 11.24 -1.57
CA GLN A 57 -22.49 11.44 -2.72
C GLN A 57 -23.76 10.59 -2.61
N ILE A 58 -23.64 9.33 -2.19
CA ILE A 58 -24.77 8.43 -1.94
C ILE A 58 -25.71 9.03 -0.88
N GLY A 59 -25.16 9.51 0.24
CA GLY A 59 -25.95 10.15 1.29
C GLY A 59 -26.72 11.38 0.79
N GLN A 60 -26.07 12.21 -0.03
CA GLN A 60 -26.71 13.37 -0.65
C GLN A 60 -27.81 12.99 -1.65
N ALA A 61 -27.59 11.97 -2.49
CA ALA A 61 -28.58 11.49 -3.47
C ALA A 61 -29.83 10.93 -2.77
N LYS A 62 -29.63 10.08 -1.75
CA LYS A 62 -30.72 9.53 -0.92
C LYS A 62 -31.50 10.64 -0.20
N GLY A 63 -30.80 11.61 0.40
CA GLY A 63 -31.43 12.73 1.09
C GLY A 63 -32.27 13.65 0.19
N LYS A 64 -31.97 13.70 -1.12
CA LYS A 64 -32.73 14.47 -2.12
C LYS A 64 -33.89 13.70 -2.76
N GLY A 65 -34.22 12.49 -2.27
CA GLY A 65 -35.26 11.63 -2.84
C GLY A 65 -34.89 10.99 -4.18
N LYS A 66 -33.61 11.07 -4.59
CA LYS A 66 -33.08 10.49 -5.83
C LYS A 66 -32.46 9.13 -5.55
N GLY A 67 -33.28 8.20 -5.06
CA GLY A 67 -32.83 6.85 -4.67
C GLY A 67 -32.24 6.04 -5.82
N ASP A 68 -32.81 6.18 -7.01
CA ASP A 68 -32.37 5.45 -8.21
C ASP A 68 -30.98 5.89 -8.71
N ASP A 69 -30.62 7.17 -8.51
CA ASP A 69 -29.29 7.69 -8.83
C ASP A 69 -28.19 7.15 -7.89
N ALA A 70 -28.57 6.58 -6.75
CA ALA A 70 -27.62 6.06 -5.76
C ALA A 70 -27.23 4.59 -5.99
N ALA A 71 -28.01 3.84 -6.78
CA ALA A 71 -27.72 2.44 -7.13
C ALA A 71 -26.35 2.23 -7.82
N PRO A 72 -25.98 3.00 -8.87
CA PRO A 72 -24.66 2.83 -9.51
C PRO A 72 -23.50 3.22 -8.58
N LEU A 73 -23.70 4.20 -7.70
CA LEU A 73 -22.68 4.61 -6.72
C LEU A 73 -22.48 3.55 -5.63
N MET A 74 -23.56 2.90 -5.18
CA MET A 74 -23.47 1.80 -4.22
C MET A 74 -22.74 0.58 -4.81
N ALA A 75 -22.98 0.26 -6.10
CA ALA A 75 -22.24 -0.80 -6.79
C ALA A 75 -20.73 -0.51 -6.86
N GLN A 76 -20.34 0.75 -7.11
CA GLN A 76 -18.93 1.16 -7.11
C GLN A 76 -18.28 1.00 -5.73
N VAL A 77 -18.95 1.43 -4.66
CA VAL A 77 -18.45 1.27 -3.28
C VAL A 77 -18.22 -0.20 -2.93
N ASN A 78 -19.14 -1.09 -3.33
CA ASN A 78 -19.00 -2.52 -3.10
C ASN A 78 -17.80 -3.11 -3.89
N ALA A 79 -17.62 -2.72 -5.16
CA ALA A 79 -16.47 -3.18 -5.95
C ALA A 79 -15.13 -2.71 -5.35
N GLN A 80 -15.09 -1.52 -4.74
CA GLN A 80 -13.90 -1.00 -4.06
C GLN A 80 -13.56 -1.75 -2.77
N ALA A 81 -14.53 -2.41 -2.12
CA ALA A 81 -14.28 -3.20 -0.92
C ALA A 81 -13.40 -4.43 -1.21
N GLU A 82 -13.69 -5.15 -2.30
CA GLU A 82 -12.86 -6.28 -2.74
C GLU A 82 -11.46 -5.83 -3.16
N GLN A 83 -11.35 -4.67 -3.83
CA GLN A 83 -10.06 -4.09 -4.19
C GLN A 83 -9.21 -3.71 -2.95
N LEU A 84 -9.83 -3.12 -1.91
CA LEU A 84 -9.13 -2.82 -0.66
C LEU A 84 -8.61 -4.09 0.01
N LYS A 85 -9.43 -5.14 0.10
CA LYS A 85 -9.02 -6.41 0.69
C LYS A 85 -7.86 -7.07 -0.07
N ALA A 86 -7.86 -6.96 -1.40
CA ALA A 86 -6.76 -7.43 -2.23
C ALA A 86 -5.47 -6.63 -2.00
N LEU A 87 -5.56 -5.31 -1.83
CA LEU A 87 -4.42 -4.45 -1.50
C LEU A 87 -3.87 -4.74 -0.10
N GLU A 88 -4.72 -4.97 0.89
CA GLU A 88 -4.32 -5.38 2.25
C GLU A 88 -3.53 -6.69 2.21
N THR A 89 -4.03 -7.71 1.49
CA THR A 89 -3.34 -8.99 1.34
C THR A 89 -1.97 -8.83 0.68
N LYS A 90 -1.87 -7.99 -0.37
CA LYS A 90 -0.59 -7.69 -1.03
C LYS A 90 0.36 -6.93 -0.12
N LEU A 91 -0.16 -6.03 0.71
CA LEU A 91 0.65 -5.27 1.66
C LEU A 91 1.26 -6.20 2.72
N ASP A 92 0.47 -7.16 3.21
CA ASP A 92 0.96 -8.15 4.17
C ASP A 92 2.05 -9.05 3.56
N ASP A 93 1.86 -9.51 2.32
CA ASP A 93 2.87 -10.29 1.59
C ASP A 93 4.19 -9.52 1.42
N VAL A 94 4.15 -8.28 0.94
CA VAL A 94 5.38 -7.49 0.76
C VAL A 94 6.04 -7.15 2.10
N GLN A 95 5.27 -7.00 3.18
CA GLN A 95 5.82 -6.82 4.53
C GLN A 95 6.52 -8.08 5.03
N GLN A 96 5.97 -9.26 4.78
CA GLN A 96 6.62 -10.54 5.10
C GLN A 96 7.93 -10.70 4.30
N ARG A 97 7.89 -10.45 2.99
CA ARG A 97 9.08 -10.49 2.12
C ARG A 97 10.15 -9.49 2.56
N LEU A 98 9.77 -8.30 3.01
CA LEU A 98 10.68 -7.33 3.61
C LEU A 98 11.26 -7.83 4.93
N ASN A 99 10.45 -8.44 5.80
CA ASN A 99 10.92 -8.98 7.07
C ASN A 99 11.92 -10.12 6.86
N ASP A 100 11.63 -11.03 5.93
CA ASP A 100 12.51 -12.14 5.57
C ASP A 100 13.83 -11.66 4.97
N PHE A 101 13.82 -10.57 4.20
CA PHE A 101 15.03 -9.93 3.67
C PHE A 101 15.94 -9.36 4.80
N LEU A 102 15.36 -8.99 5.94
CA LEU A 102 16.08 -8.34 7.04
C LEU A 102 16.66 -9.32 8.07
N MET A 103 16.26 -10.59 8.03
CA MET A 103 16.73 -11.65 8.93
C MET A 103 18.09 -12.19 8.51
#